data_AF-A0A969DTF0-F1
#
_entry.id   AF-A0A969DTF0-F1
#
_cell.length_a   1.000
_cell.length_b   1.000
_cell.length_c   1.000
_cell.angle_alpha   90.00
_cell.angle_beta   90.00
_cell.angle_gamma   90.00
#
_symmetry.space_group_name_H-M   'P 1'
#
loop_
_entity.id
_entity.type
_entity.pdbx_description
1 polymer ?
#
loop_
_entity_poly.entity_id
_entity_poly.type
_entity_poly.pdbx_seq_one_letter_code
_entity_poly.pdbx_strand_id
1 'polypeptide(L)'
;MADISLPGWKSKRGWKSILVALLAVLVAIAALPSYFSGSWPWSEPLQVPQLNQIKDISETSLSLPGWQLNVHQEVNISGNDWSLAEYENLGSDGTPPVEQLPTLVLLLRAQTWHSNQPEVEWVDLRGSQGWQVDNQSNLRFTVPGQGDQPIQVTTQYFRAISEQSTFAVMQWYAWPQGGHPAPSHWFWADQRRQWQQQQRKPWIAVSLLLPIEPVGDVRPYQEAAIAAAQAVQTALIEGPFAGLS
;
A
#
# COMPACT_ATOMS: atom_id res chain seq x y z
N MET A 1 10.70 -51.79 -50.29
CA MET A 1 9.77 -51.79 -49.14
C MET A 1 9.76 -50.37 -48.57
N ALA A 2 8.58 -49.73 -48.63
CA ALA A 2 8.11 -48.48 -48.01
C ALA A 2 9.04 -47.24 -47.95
N ASP A 3 8.75 -46.27 -48.83
CA ASP A 3 9.13 -44.86 -48.69
C ASP A 3 7.97 -44.13 -47.97
N ILE A 4 8.24 -43.56 -46.78
CA ILE A 4 7.24 -42.87 -45.96
C ILE A 4 7.30 -41.39 -46.31
N SER A 5 6.37 -40.95 -47.16
CA SER A 5 6.15 -39.53 -47.43
C SER A 5 5.37 -38.88 -46.27
N LEU A 6 5.95 -37.85 -45.65
CA LEU A 6 5.27 -37.00 -44.68
C LEU A 6 4.39 -35.98 -45.42
N PRO A 7 3.16 -35.71 -44.95
CA PRO A 7 2.26 -34.77 -45.61
C PRO A 7 2.73 -33.33 -45.38
N GLY A 8 2.91 -32.60 -46.47
CA GLY A 8 3.32 -31.21 -46.47
C GLY A 8 2.33 -30.31 -45.72
N TRP A 9 2.84 -29.62 -44.70
CA TRP A 9 2.13 -28.57 -43.98
C TRP A 9 1.98 -27.34 -44.88
N LYS A 10 0.89 -27.27 -45.66
CA LYS A 10 0.50 -26.06 -46.39
C LYS A 10 0.08 -24.97 -45.40
N SER A 11 0.85 -23.88 -45.32
CA SER A 11 0.53 -22.71 -44.51
C SER A 11 -0.83 -22.13 -44.93
N LYS A 12 -1.81 -22.12 -44.01
CA LYS A 12 -3.17 -21.63 -44.24
C LYS A 12 -3.20 -20.10 -44.32
N ARG A 13 -2.91 -19.55 -45.51
CA ARG A 13 -2.97 -18.11 -45.82
C ARG A 13 -4.35 -17.49 -45.53
N GLY A 14 -5.43 -18.26 -45.64
CA GLY A 14 -6.81 -17.81 -45.36
C GLY A 14 -7.17 -17.70 -43.87
N TRP A 15 -6.52 -18.46 -42.99
CA TRP A 15 -6.79 -18.39 -41.54
C TRP A 15 -6.40 -17.03 -40.97
N LYS A 16 -5.27 -16.48 -41.43
CA LYS A 16 -4.80 -15.15 -41.05
C LYS A 16 -5.82 -14.07 -41.45
N SER A 17 -6.40 -14.17 -42.65
CA SER A 17 -7.41 -13.22 -43.11
C SER A 17 -8.70 -13.29 -42.31
N ILE A 18 -9.16 -14.50 -41.96
CA ILE A 18 -10.34 -14.69 -41.10
C ILE A 18 -10.08 -14.11 -39.71
N LEU A 19 -8.88 -14.34 -39.16
CA LEU A 19 -8.51 -13.85 -37.84
C LEU A 19 -8.40 -12.32 -37.81
N VAL A 20 -7.85 -11.70 -38.86
CA VAL A 20 -7.81 -10.24 -39.03
C VAL A 20 -9.21 -9.66 -39.17
N ALA A 21 -10.09 -10.28 -39.97
CA ALA A 21 -11.47 -9.84 -40.13
C ALA A 21 -12.25 -9.94 -38.80
N LEU A 22 -12.09 -11.03 -38.06
CA LEU A 22 -12.69 -11.22 -36.74
C LEU A 22 -12.19 -10.16 -35.75
N LEU A 23 -10.88 -9.88 -35.73
CA LEU A 23 -10.28 -8.85 -34.88
C LEU A 23 -10.81 -7.45 -35.26
N ALA A 24 -10.93 -7.16 -36.55
CA ALA A 24 -11.46 -5.88 -37.03
C ALA A 24 -12.93 -5.69 -36.62
N VAL A 25 -13.75 -6.74 -36.69
CA VAL A 25 -15.14 -6.70 -36.20
C VAL A 25 -15.19 -6.47 -34.70
N LEU A 26 -14.34 -7.15 -33.91
CA LEU A 26 -14.26 -6.92 -32.46
C LEU A 26 -13.85 -5.48 -32.12
N VAL A 27 -12.86 -4.93 -32.83
CA VAL A 27 -12.44 -3.52 -32.66
C VAL A 27 -13.57 -2.57 -33.05
N ALA A 28 -14.28 -2.82 -34.15
CA ALA A 28 -15.39 -1.99 -34.59
C ALA A 28 -16.55 -1.99 -33.57
N ILE A 29 -16.91 -3.16 -33.03
CA ILE A 29 -17.95 -3.28 -31.99
C ILE A 29 -17.55 -2.54 -30.71
N ALA A 30 -16.27 -2.56 -30.33
CA ALA A 30 -15.78 -1.89 -29.12
C ALA A 30 -15.58 -0.37 -29.28
N ALA A 31 -15.12 0.09 -30.46
CA ALA A 31 -14.69 1.47 -30.69
C ALA A 31 -15.78 2.37 -31.33
N LEU A 32 -16.71 1.81 -32.10
CA LEU A 32 -17.75 2.62 -32.76
C LEU A 32 -18.74 3.26 -31.78
N PRO A 33 -19.27 2.55 -30.74
CA PRO A 33 -20.21 3.17 -29.80
C PRO A 33 -19.58 4.37 -29.09
N SER A 34 -18.32 4.24 -28.70
CA SER A 34 -17.53 5.24 -27.97
C SER A 34 -17.10 6.42 -28.86
N TYR A 35 -16.92 6.22 -30.17
CA TYR A 35 -16.69 7.30 -31.12
C TYR A 35 -17.93 8.19 -31.29
N PHE A 36 -19.13 7.61 -31.30
CA PHE A 36 -20.38 8.37 -31.44
C PHE A 36 -20.89 8.98 -30.13
N SER A 37 -20.60 8.37 -28.98
CA SER A 37 -21.04 8.89 -27.68
C SER A 37 -20.12 9.97 -27.10
N GLY A 38 -18.93 10.19 -27.69
CA GLY A 38 -17.93 11.16 -27.19
C GLY A 38 -17.28 10.78 -25.85
N SER A 39 -17.71 9.66 -25.24
CA SER A 39 -17.20 9.14 -23.97
C SER A 39 -16.12 8.10 -24.25
N TRP A 40 -14.90 8.54 -24.55
CA TRP A 40 -13.76 7.63 -24.68
C TRP A 40 -13.43 7.10 -23.27
N PRO A 41 -13.38 5.78 -23.02
CA PRO A 41 -13.10 5.25 -21.69
C PRO A 41 -11.77 5.70 -21.08
N TRP A 42 -10.88 6.29 -21.90
CA TRP A 42 -9.57 6.80 -21.50
C TRP A 42 -9.48 8.34 -21.53
N SER A 43 -10.58 9.07 -21.81
CA SER A 43 -10.56 10.54 -21.84
C SER A 43 -10.60 11.16 -20.44
N GLU A 44 -11.13 10.45 -19.45
CA GLU A 44 -11.13 10.89 -18.06
C GLU A 44 -10.22 9.98 -17.21
N PRO A 45 -9.28 10.55 -16.45
CA PRO A 45 -8.46 9.75 -15.56
C PRO A 45 -9.36 9.11 -14.50
N LEU A 46 -9.17 7.81 -14.29
CA LEU A 46 -9.89 7.09 -13.24
C LEU A 46 -9.62 7.76 -11.89
N GLN A 47 -10.71 8.04 -11.18
CA GLN A 47 -10.66 8.78 -9.93
C GLN A 47 -10.25 7.87 -8.78
N VAL A 48 -9.63 8.47 -7.77
CA VAL A 48 -9.31 7.84 -6.49
C VAL A 48 -10.39 8.33 -5.53
N PRO A 49 -11.22 7.43 -4.98
CA PRO A 49 -12.23 7.84 -4.01
C PRO A 49 -11.53 8.38 -2.77
N GLN A 50 -12.11 9.40 -2.15
CA GLN A 50 -11.63 9.98 -0.89
C GLN A 50 -10.21 10.58 -0.94
N LEU A 51 -9.73 10.95 -2.14
CA LEU A 51 -8.39 11.51 -2.30
C LEU A 51 -8.12 12.71 -1.37
N ASN A 52 -9.11 13.59 -1.17
CA ASN A 52 -8.95 14.73 -0.26
C ASN A 52 -8.75 14.29 1.19
N GLN A 53 -9.56 13.34 1.69
CA GLN A 53 -9.43 12.80 3.04
C GLN A 53 -8.08 12.10 3.26
N ILE A 54 -7.56 11.45 2.23
CA ILE A 54 -6.23 10.83 2.25
C ILE A 54 -5.13 11.89 2.32
N LYS A 55 -5.27 12.99 1.56
CA LYS A 55 -4.33 14.11 1.61
C LYS A 55 -4.30 14.79 2.97
N ASP A 56 -5.47 14.98 3.59
CA ASP A 56 -5.62 15.72 4.84
C ASP A 56 -4.80 15.10 6.00
N ILE A 57 -4.44 13.81 5.92
CA ILE A 57 -3.54 13.14 6.88
C ILE A 57 -2.18 13.84 6.97
N SER A 58 -1.69 14.40 5.87
CA SER A 58 -0.44 15.14 5.86
C SER A 58 -0.47 16.33 6.83
N GLU A 59 -1.64 16.96 6.98
CA GLU A 59 -1.86 18.16 7.79
C GLU A 59 -2.42 17.87 9.19
N THR A 60 -3.25 16.84 9.35
CA THR A 60 -4.06 16.64 10.58
C THR A 60 -3.56 15.51 11.50
N SER A 61 -2.54 14.76 11.09
CA SER A 61 -2.05 13.55 11.77
C SER A 61 -3.14 12.47 11.94
N LEU A 62 -2.77 11.28 12.41
CA LEU A 62 -3.69 10.15 12.57
C LEU A 62 -4.02 9.95 14.04
N SER A 63 -5.28 10.08 14.44
CA SER A 63 -5.68 9.77 15.81
C SER A 63 -5.60 8.26 16.07
N LEU A 64 -4.81 7.85 17.07
CA LEU A 64 -4.60 6.45 17.43
C LEU A 64 -5.20 6.16 18.82
N PRO A 65 -6.19 5.26 18.94
CA PRO A 65 -6.78 4.91 20.23
C PRO A 65 -5.74 4.38 21.23
N GLY A 66 -5.72 4.94 22.45
CA GLY A 66 -4.75 4.57 23.50
C GLY A 66 -3.37 5.24 23.37
N TRP A 67 -3.18 6.08 22.35
CA TRP A 67 -1.94 6.81 22.11
C TRP A 67 -2.18 8.32 22.17
N GLN A 68 -1.27 9.05 22.80
CA GLN A 68 -1.27 10.50 22.81
C GLN A 68 -0.30 11.02 21.76
N LEU A 69 -0.77 11.93 20.91
CA LEU A 69 0.08 12.65 19.97
C LEU A 69 0.95 13.65 20.75
N ASN A 70 2.27 13.50 20.65
CA ASN A 70 3.24 14.40 21.26
C ASN A 70 3.76 15.43 20.26
N VAL A 71 4.12 14.97 19.06
CA VAL A 71 4.68 15.81 18.00
C VAL A 71 4.03 15.44 16.67
N HIS A 72 3.74 16.44 15.84
CA HIS A 72 3.35 16.26 14.45
C HIS A 72 4.02 17.34 13.59
N GLN A 73 4.60 16.92 12.47
CA GLN A 73 5.19 17.82 11.50
C GLN A 73 5.27 17.16 10.12
N GLU A 74 5.23 17.99 9.08
CA GLU A 74 5.52 17.57 7.71
C GLU A 74 7.03 17.60 7.48
N VAL A 75 7.57 16.52 6.91
CA VAL A 75 8.99 16.40 6.57
C VAL A 75 9.14 16.00 5.10
N ASN A 76 10.04 16.67 4.40
CA ASN A 76 10.36 16.30 3.02
C ASN A 76 11.48 15.24 3.02
N ILE A 77 11.17 14.05 2.52
CA ILE A 77 12.13 12.95 2.39
C ILE A 77 12.20 12.54 0.93
N SER A 78 13.40 12.68 0.34
CA SER A 78 13.67 12.37 -1.07
C SER A 78 12.69 13.05 -2.04
N GLY A 79 12.33 14.30 -1.77
CA GLY A 79 11.42 15.08 -2.62
C GLY A 79 9.94 14.78 -2.45
N ASN A 80 9.57 13.95 -1.46
CA ASN A 80 8.19 13.64 -1.13
C ASN A 80 7.84 14.13 0.26
N ASP A 81 6.61 14.60 0.44
CA ASP A 81 6.12 15.05 1.73
C ASP A 81 5.59 13.88 2.56
N TRP A 82 6.11 13.77 3.77
CA TRP A 82 5.72 12.76 4.76
C TRP A 82 5.17 13.46 6.00
N SER A 83 4.07 12.94 6.53
CA SER A 83 3.63 13.30 7.88
C SER A 83 4.41 12.46 8.88
N LEU A 84 5.24 13.12 9.69
CA LEU A 84 5.90 12.54 10.86
C LEU A 84 5.06 12.86 12.09
N ALA A 85 4.70 11.82 12.83
CA ALA A 85 4.04 11.95 14.12
C ALA A 85 4.71 11.07 15.17
N GLU A 86 4.89 11.60 16.38
CA GLU A 86 5.40 10.86 17.53
C GLU A 86 4.28 10.70 18.55
N TYR A 87 4.09 9.47 19.02
CA TYR A 87 3.06 9.11 19.97
C TYR A 87 3.67 8.51 21.23
N GLU A 88 3.00 8.75 22.34
CA GLU A 88 3.26 8.12 23.63
C GLU A 88 2.10 7.20 24.01
N ASN A 89 2.42 6.00 24.49
CA ASN A 89 1.42 5.03 24.89
C ASN A 89 0.86 5.41 26.27
N LEU A 90 -0.42 5.78 26.33
CA LEU A 90 -1.08 6.13 27.59
C LEU A 90 -1.75 4.93 28.27
N GLY A 91 -1.79 3.75 27.64
CA GLY A 91 -2.54 2.61 28.14
C GLY A 91 -4.05 2.90 28.33
N SER A 92 -4.77 1.96 28.93
CA SER A 92 -6.22 2.07 29.15
C SER A 92 -6.60 3.11 30.22
N ASP A 93 -5.69 3.37 31.17
CA ASP A 93 -5.93 4.18 32.37
C ASP A 93 -5.17 5.52 32.36
N GLY A 94 -4.62 5.94 31.20
CA GLY A 94 -3.84 7.18 31.10
C GLY A 94 -2.42 7.10 31.69
N THR A 95 -1.95 5.90 32.03
CA THR A 95 -0.58 5.62 32.50
C THR A 95 0.13 4.67 31.53
N PRO A 96 1.39 4.97 31.12
CA PRO A 96 2.14 4.11 30.22
C PRO A 96 2.29 2.70 30.79
N PRO A 97 2.01 1.65 30.01
CA PRO A 97 2.23 0.28 30.47
C PRO A 97 3.73 0.01 30.59
N VAL A 98 4.17 -0.44 31.78
CA VAL A 98 5.59 -0.67 32.11
C VAL A 98 6.28 -1.71 31.20
N GLU A 99 5.50 -2.58 30.55
CA GLU A 99 5.99 -3.64 29.66
C GLU A 99 5.71 -3.39 28.17
N GLN A 100 5.10 -2.26 27.79
CA GLN A 100 4.78 -1.95 26.40
C GLN A 100 5.70 -0.87 25.83
N LEU A 101 5.70 -0.76 24.50
CA LEU A 101 6.43 0.28 23.77
C LEU A 101 6.00 1.66 24.28
N PRO A 102 6.89 2.44 24.93
CA PRO A 102 6.52 3.71 25.53
C PRO A 102 6.26 4.78 24.46
N THR A 103 6.95 4.69 23.33
CA THR A 103 6.86 5.64 22.23
C THR A 103 6.79 4.95 20.88
N LEU A 104 6.19 5.65 19.93
CA LEU A 104 5.98 5.20 18.56
C LEU A 104 6.21 6.40 17.64
N VAL A 105 7.06 6.25 16.62
CA VAL A 105 7.20 7.23 15.54
C VAL A 105 6.50 6.68 14.29
N LEU A 106 5.58 7.45 13.74
CA LEU A 106 4.78 7.10 12.58
C LEU A 106 5.09 8.06 11.42
N LEU A 107 5.51 7.51 10.30
CA LEU A 107 5.69 8.20 9.04
C LEU A 107 4.60 7.75 8.07
N LEU A 108 3.83 8.70 7.57
CA LEU A 108 2.79 8.47 6.57
C LEU A 108 3.06 9.28 5.31
N ARG A 109 3.01 8.62 4.15
CA ARG A 109 2.99 9.30 2.85
C ARG A 109 1.64 9.05 2.18
N ALA A 110 0.88 10.12 2.05
CA ALA A 110 -0.42 10.11 1.42
C ALA A 110 -0.31 10.11 -0.12
N GLN A 111 -1.30 9.52 -0.79
CA GLN A 111 -1.45 9.65 -2.23
C GLN A 111 -1.90 11.08 -2.58
N THR A 112 -1.09 11.81 -3.34
CA THR A 112 -1.35 13.22 -3.68
C THR A 112 -2.17 13.43 -4.96
N TRP A 113 -2.25 12.44 -5.84
CA TRP A 113 -2.93 12.56 -7.12
C TRP A 113 -3.50 11.24 -7.61
N HIS A 114 -4.51 11.31 -8.48
CA HIS A 114 -5.21 10.15 -9.02
C HIS A 114 -4.31 9.18 -9.81
N SER A 115 -3.21 9.69 -10.37
CA SER A 115 -2.24 8.88 -11.12
C SER A 115 -1.10 8.35 -10.25
N ASN A 116 -0.90 8.85 -9.03
CA ASN A 116 0.21 8.42 -8.18
C ASN A 116 0.05 6.96 -7.76
N GLN A 117 1.17 6.24 -7.74
CA GLN A 117 1.25 4.83 -7.40
C GLN A 117 2.33 4.67 -6.33
N PRO A 118 2.30 3.60 -5.54
CA PRO A 118 3.43 3.23 -4.71
C PRO A 118 4.67 2.99 -5.58
N GLU A 119 5.83 3.51 -5.16
CA GLU A 119 7.09 3.45 -5.91
C GLU A 119 8.22 2.85 -5.06
N VAL A 120 9.20 3.67 -4.65
CA VAL A 120 10.44 3.26 -3.97
C VAL A 120 10.57 3.85 -2.57
N GLU A 121 9.44 4.18 -1.93
CA GLU A 121 9.35 4.82 -0.62
C GLU A 121 10.28 4.20 0.43
N TRP A 122 10.38 2.86 0.44
CA TRP A 122 11.21 2.14 1.41
C TRP A 122 12.71 2.32 1.18
N VAL A 123 13.14 2.43 -0.09
CA VAL A 123 14.55 2.66 -0.43
C VAL A 123 14.93 4.08 -0.07
N ASP A 124 14.05 5.03 -0.39
CA ASP A 124 14.24 6.45 -0.10
C ASP A 124 14.35 6.71 1.40
N LEU A 125 13.44 6.15 2.20
CA LEU A 125 13.47 6.25 3.66
C LEU A 125 14.75 5.67 4.26
N ARG A 126 15.19 4.49 3.79
CA ARG A 126 16.43 3.88 4.29
C ARG A 126 17.64 4.73 3.95
N GLY A 127 17.69 5.24 2.72
CA GLY A 127 18.79 6.09 2.24
C GLY A 127 18.86 7.41 3.00
N SER A 128 17.73 8.10 3.18
CA SER A 128 17.68 9.39 3.87
C SER A 128 18.03 9.30 5.35
N GLN A 129 17.68 8.18 5.99
CA GLN A 129 17.93 7.95 7.41
C GLN A 129 19.26 7.24 7.69
N GLY A 130 20.01 6.86 6.65
CA GLY A 130 21.30 6.16 6.80
C GLY A 130 21.19 4.80 7.47
N TRP A 131 20.07 4.09 7.28
CA TRP A 131 19.80 2.86 8.03
C TRP A 131 20.60 1.67 7.52
N GLN A 132 21.24 0.98 8.46
CA GLN A 132 21.65 -0.40 8.28
C GLN A 132 20.50 -1.32 8.68
N VAL A 133 20.12 -2.24 7.80
CA VAL A 133 18.98 -3.15 7.99
C VAL A 133 19.47 -4.53 8.38
N ASP A 134 18.84 -5.11 9.41
CA ASP A 134 19.11 -6.48 9.86
C ASP A 134 17.82 -7.20 10.30
N ASN A 135 17.86 -8.53 10.44
CA ASN A 135 16.75 -9.38 10.89
C ASN A 135 15.43 -9.15 10.13
N GLN A 136 15.52 -9.04 8.81
CA GLN A 136 14.36 -8.77 7.95
C GLN A 136 13.44 -10.00 7.85
N SER A 137 12.15 -9.78 8.09
CA SER A 137 11.09 -10.78 7.98
C SER A 137 9.79 -10.13 7.47
N ASN A 138 8.79 -10.95 7.16
CA ASN A 138 7.44 -10.47 6.88
C ASN A 138 6.52 -10.87 8.02
N LEU A 139 5.75 -9.92 8.52
CA LEU A 139 4.71 -10.16 9.52
C LEU A 139 3.34 -10.04 8.88
N ARG A 140 2.38 -10.78 9.42
CA ARG A 140 0.98 -10.72 9.01
C ARG A 140 0.11 -10.49 10.23
N PHE A 141 -0.89 -9.63 10.06
CA PHE A 141 -1.92 -9.42 11.05
C PHE A 141 -3.27 -9.21 10.36
N THR A 142 -4.32 -9.26 11.16
CA THR A 142 -5.69 -9.02 10.71
C THR A 142 -6.30 -7.88 11.50
N VAL A 143 -7.11 -7.07 10.83
CA VAL A 143 -7.96 -6.05 11.46
C VAL A 143 -9.42 -6.27 11.05
N PRO A 144 -10.39 -5.85 11.86
CA PRO A 144 -11.80 -5.85 11.47
C PRO A 144 -12.01 -4.98 10.22
N GLY A 145 -12.70 -5.52 9.22
CA GLY A 145 -13.12 -4.78 8.04
C GLY A 145 -14.60 -4.45 8.04
N GLN A 146 -15.07 -3.80 6.98
CA GLN A 146 -16.50 -3.55 6.81
C GLN A 146 -17.30 -4.86 6.80
N GLY A 147 -18.37 -4.91 7.59
CA GLY A 147 -19.21 -6.11 7.71
C GLY A 147 -18.55 -7.29 8.42
N ASP A 148 -17.59 -7.00 9.31
CA ASP A 148 -16.88 -7.99 10.16
C ASP A 148 -16.04 -9.00 9.36
N GLN A 149 -15.74 -8.69 8.10
CA GLN A 149 -14.81 -9.47 7.29
C GLN A 149 -13.37 -9.12 7.66
N PRO A 150 -12.53 -10.09 8.06
CA PRO A 150 -11.17 -9.80 8.48
C PRO A 150 -10.33 -9.33 7.28
N ILE A 151 -9.70 -8.17 7.43
CA ILE A 151 -8.74 -7.64 6.45
C ILE A 151 -7.35 -8.12 6.84
N GLN A 152 -6.71 -8.88 5.95
CA GLN A 152 -5.33 -9.32 6.14
C GLN A 152 -4.35 -8.28 5.62
N VAL A 153 -3.36 -7.94 6.44
CA VAL A 153 -2.25 -7.05 6.09
C VAL A 153 -0.94 -7.81 6.23
N THR A 154 -0.07 -7.66 5.24
CA THR A 154 1.33 -8.12 5.31
C THR A 154 2.23 -6.90 5.40
N THR A 155 3.24 -6.98 6.24
CA THR A 155 4.21 -5.90 6.46
C THR A 155 5.63 -6.46 6.38
N GLN A 156 6.56 -5.61 6.01
CA GLN A 156 7.99 -5.90 6.18
C GLN A 156 8.40 -5.46 7.59
N TYR A 157 9.06 -6.35 8.33
CA TYR A 157 9.54 -6.10 9.68
C TYR A 157 11.05 -6.31 9.77
N PHE A 158 11.79 -5.35 10.32
CA PHE A 158 13.24 -5.43 10.41
C PHE A 158 13.81 -4.51 11.49
N ARG A 159 15.08 -4.73 11.82
CA ARG A 159 15.88 -3.83 12.64
C ARG A 159 16.51 -2.77 11.76
N ALA A 160 16.28 -1.50 12.07
CA ALA A 160 16.98 -0.38 11.47
C ALA A 160 17.97 0.22 12.48
N ILE A 161 19.23 0.35 12.09
CA ILE A 161 20.29 0.90 12.91
C ILE A 161 20.77 2.19 12.25
N SER A 162 20.70 3.30 12.98
CA SER A 162 21.32 4.58 12.63
C SER A 162 22.51 4.87 13.56
N GLU A 163 23.23 5.97 13.33
CA GLU A 163 24.35 6.37 14.19
C GLU A 163 23.93 6.66 15.64
N GLN A 164 22.67 7.03 15.86
CA GLN A 164 22.17 7.53 17.15
C GLN A 164 21.14 6.61 17.79
N SER A 165 20.49 5.73 17.04
CA SER A 165 19.35 4.96 17.53
C SER A 165 19.13 3.66 16.77
N THR A 166 18.50 2.70 17.44
CA THR A 166 18.05 1.45 16.83
C THR A 166 16.53 1.39 16.90
N PHE A 167 15.90 1.00 15.80
CA PHE A 167 14.46 0.90 15.67
C PHE A 167 14.04 -0.49 15.23
N ALA A 168 12.92 -0.99 15.76
CA ALA A 168 12.12 -2.02 15.12
C ALA A 168 11.16 -1.33 14.15
N VAL A 169 11.26 -1.66 12.86
CA VAL A 169 10.55 -0.95 11.79
C VAL A 169 9.54 -1.88 11.11
N MET A 170 8.30 -1.40 10.96
CA MET A 170 7.27 -2.03 10.13
C MET A 170 6.89 -1.13 8.96
N GLN A 171 6.93 -1.68 7.74
CA GLN A 171 6.64 -0.95 6.50
C GLN A 171 5.61 -1.68 5.65
N TRP A 172 4.60 -0.94 5.16
CA TRP A 172 3.63 -1.42 4.18
C TRP A 172 2.90 -0.28 3.47
N TYR A 173 2.36 -0.56 2.29
CA TYR A 173 1.35 0.28 1.68
C TYR A 173 -0.02 -0.18 2.16
N ALA A 174 -0.75 0.70 2.81
CA ALA A 174 -2.11 0.46 3.29
C ALA A 174 -3.12 0.84 2.21
N TRP A 175 -4.17 0.02 2.05
CA TRP A 175 -5.38 0.35 1.27
C TRP A 175 -6.60 -0.23 1.99
N PRO A 176 -7.85 0.14 1.63
CA PRO A 176 -8.99 -0.11 2.52
C PRO A 176 -9.32 -1.59 2.76
N GLN A 177 -8.88 -2.50 1.89
CA GLN A 177 -9.11 -3.95 2.02
C GLN A 177 -7.82 -4.76 2.19
N GLY A 178 -6.73 -4.14 2.62
CA GLY A 178 -5.48 -4.85 2.89
C GLY A 178 -4.25 -3.96 2.92
N GLY A 179 -3.10 -4.61 2.92
CA GLY A 179 -1.83 -3.90 2.83
C GLY A 179 -0.68 -4.85 2.56
N HIS A 180 0.36 -4.32 1.91
CA HIS A 180 1.54 -5.09 1.56
C HIS A 180 2.75 -4.18 1.37
N PRO A 181 3.99 -4.61 1.72
CA PRO A 181 5.21 -3.83 1.47
C PRO A 181 5.59 -3.72 -0.01
N ALA A 182 5.20 -4.69 -0.84
CA ALA A 182 5.52 -4.66 -2.27
C ALA A 182 4.47 -3.87 -3.09
N PRO A 183 4.87 -2.89 -3.93
CA PRO A 183 3.97 -2.15 -4.81
C PRO A 183 3.15 -3.03 -5.76
N SER A 184 3.70 -4.18 -6.18
CA SER A 184 3.06 -5.11 -7.11
C SER A 184 1.74 -5.67 -6.58
N HIS A 185 1.60 -5.85 -5.27
CA HIS A 185 0.35 -6.32 -4.66
C HIS A 185 -0.74 -5.26 -4.74
N TRP A 186 -0.38 -4.00 -4.50
CA TRP A 186 -1.30 -2.88 -4.71
C TRP A 186 -1.66 -2.77 -6.19
N PHE A 187 -0.70 -2.87 -7.11
CA PHE A 187 -0.96 -2.79 -8.55
C PHE A 187 -2.04 -3.78 -8.99
N TRP A 188 -1.95 -5.06 -8.59
CA TRP A 188 -2.96 -6.05 -8.94
C TRP A 188 -4.31 -5.77 -8.28
N ALA A 189 -4.32 -5.26 -7.06
CA ALA A 189 -5.54 -4.84 -6.39
C ALA A 189 -6.20 -3.64 -7.10
N ASP A 190 -5.39 -2.67 -7.57
CA ASP A 190 -5.80 -1.51 -8.34
C ASP A 190 -6.38 -1.93 -9.70
N GLN A 191 -5.69 -2.77 -10.47
CA GLN A 191 -6.18 -3.28 -11.77
C GLN A 191 -7.56 -3.95 -11.66
N ARG A 192 -7.75 -4.78 -10.64
CA ARG A 192 -9.05 -5.40 -10.39
C ARG A 192 -10.14 -4.36 -10.13
N ARG A 193 -9.83 -3.32 -9.34
CA ARG A 193 -10.76 -2.23 -9.02
C ARG A 193 -11.09 -1.37 -10.25
N GLN A 194 -10.08 -1.07 -11.08
CA GLN A 194 -10.28 -0.34 -12.33
C GLN A 194 -11.26 -1.08 -13.25
N TRP A 195 -11.15 -2.40 -13.35
CA TRP A 195 -12.05 -3.20 -14.20
C TRP A 195 -13.46 -3.37 -13.63
N GLN A 196 -13.59 -3.52 -12.30
CA GLN A 196 -14.89 -3.81 -11.67
C GLN A 196 -15.68 -2.55 -11.34
N GLN A 197 -15.01 -1.47 -10.96
CA GLN A 197 -15.62 -0.27 -10.38
C GLN A 197 -15.24 1.01 -11.14
N GLN A 198 -14.36 0.93 -12.15
CA GLN A 198 -13.86 2.11 -12.87
C GLN A 198 -13.25 3.17 -11.94
N GLN A 199 -12.58 2.72 -10.88
CA GLN A 199 -11.93 3.55 -9.87
C GLN A 199 -10.53 3.05 -9.57
N ARG A 200 -9.65 3.97 -9.18
CA ARG A 200 -8.32 3.65 -8.66
C ARG A 200 -8.41 3.28 -7.20
N LYS A 201 -7.55 2.36 -6.76
CA LYS A 201 -7.45 1.97 -5.37
C LYS A 201 -6.59 2.98 -4.61
N PRO A 202 -7.13 3.63 -3.56
CA PRO A 202 -6.33 4.54 -2.76
C PRO A 202 -5.24 3.78 -2.00
N TRP A 203 -4.16 4.48 -1.69
CA TRP A 203 -3.08 3.94 -0.87
C TRP A 203 -2.42 5.01 0.00
N ILE A 204 -1.80 4.55 1.09
CA ILE A 204 -0.95 5.36 1.98
C ILE A 204 0.28 4.51 2.30
N ALA A 205 1.48 5.07 2.14
CA ALA A 205 2.70 4.42 2.64
C ALA A 205 2.80 4.62 4.15
N VAL A 206 2.96 3.51 4.88
CA VAL A 206 3.09 3.50 6.34
C VAL A 206 4.47 2.99 6.70
N SER A 207 5.21 3.77 7.48
CA SER A 207 6.45 3.35 8.12
C SER A 207 6.35 3.64 9.61
N LEU A 208 6.28 2.56 10.38
CA LEU A 208 6.15 2.57 11.83
C LEU A 208 7.52 2.24 12.43
N LEU A 209 8.02 3.11 13.30
CA LEU A 209 9.33 2.97 13.94
C LEU A 209 9.13 2.92 15.45
N LEU A 210 9.72 1.90 16.05
CA LEU A 210 9.67 1.65 17.48
C LEU A 210 11.09 1.74 18.02
N PRO A 211 11.40 2.74 18.87
CA PRO A 211 12.71 2.80 19.51
C PRO A 211 12.95 1.55 20.35
N ILE A 212 14.09 0.88 20.15
CA ILE A 212 14.52 -0.31 20.91
C ILE A 212 15.96 -0.13 21.40
N GLU A 213 16.44 -1.00 22.28
CA GLU A 213 17.82 -0.89 22.75
C GLU A 213 18.83 -1.03 21.59
N PRO A 214 19.97 -0.30 21.63
CA PRO A 214 20.94 -0.25 20.53
C PRO A 214 21.45 -1.61 20.04
N VAL A 215 21.65 -2.55 20.95
CA VAL A 215 22.14 -3.92 20.68
C VAL A 215 20.99 -4.95 20.72
N GLY A 216 19.75 -4.48 20.84
CA GLY A 216 18.56 -5.29 21.00
C GLY A 216 18.19 -6.09 19.75
N ASP A 217 17.57 -7.24 19.96
CA ASP A 217 16.91 -8.00 18.91
C ASP A 217 15.50 -7.43 18.69
N VAL A 218 15.00 -7.50 17.45
CA VAL A 218 13.63 -7.08 17.11
C VAL A 218 12.58 -8.13 17.45
N ARG A 219 12.95 -9.41 17.61
CA ARG A 219 12.00 -10.50 17.89
C ARG A 219 11.12 -10.27 19.14
N PRO A 220 11.65 -9.80 20.29
CA PRO A 220 10.84 -9.51 21.48
C PRO A 220 9.77 -8.44 21.25
N TYR A 221 10.00 -7.52 20.32
CA TYR A 221 9.12 -6.39 20.03
C TYR A 221 8.01 -6.73 19.02
N GLN A 222 8.00 -7.95 18.46
CA GLN A 222 7.10 -8.34 17.38
C GLN A 222 5.62 -8.17 17.74
N GLU A 223 5.19 -8.64 18.93
CA GLU A 223 3.79 -8.56 19.34
C GLU A 223 3.32 -7.11 19.52
N ALA A 224 4.16 -6.31 20.16
CA ALA A 224 3.89 -4.90 20.39
C ALA A 224 3.88 -4.10 19.07
N ALA A 225 4.75 -4.46 18.12
CA ALA A 225 4.75 -3.90 16.78
C ALA A 225 3.49 -4.27 15.99
N ILE A 226 3.03 -5.52 16.08
CA ILE A 226 1.76 -5.96 15.48
C ILE A 226 0.58 -5.18 16.07
N ALA A 227 0.53 -5.01 17.39
CA ALA A 227 -0.54 -4.26 18.04
C ALA A 227 -0.57 -2.79 17.58
N ALA A 228 0.60 -2.14 17.49
CA ALA A 228 0.71 -0.77 16.98
C ALA A 228 0.30 -0.69 15.49
N ALA A 229 0.73 -1.64 14.66
CA ALA A 229 0.34 -1.69 13.25
C ALA A 229 -1.17 -1.96 13.05
N GLN A 230 -1.79 -2.77 13.91
CA GLN A 230 -3.24 -2.96 13.94
C GLN A 230 -3.95 -1.65 14.30
N ALA A 231 -3.50 -0.92 15.32
CA ALA A 231 -4.07 0.36 15.69
C ALA A 231 -3.99 1.38 14.54
N VAL A 232 -2.83 1.49 13.89
CA VAL A 232 -2.64 2.36 12.71
C VAL A 232 -3.55 1.95 11.56
N GLN A 233 -3.57 0.66 11.20
CA GLN A 233 -4.40 0.20 10.08
C GLN A 233 -5.90 0.40 10.35
N THR A 234 -6.36 0.14 11.58
CA THR A 234 -7.75 0.39 11.97
C THR A 234 -8.09 1.88 11.87
N ALA A 235 -7.23 2.77 12.38
CA ALA A 235 -7.43 4.21 12.28
C ALA A 235 -7.45 4.69 10.80
N LEU A 236 -6.63 4.09 9.93
CA LEU A 236 -6.66 4.38 8.49
C LEU A 236 -7.99 3.94 7.84
N ILE A 237 -8.53 2.79 8.24
CA ILE A 237 -9.82 2.27 7.75
C ILE A 237 -10.99 3.13 8.24
N GLU A 238 -10.96 3.56 9.50
CA GLU A 238 -12.03 4.32 10.15
C GLU A 238 -12.03 5.82 9.82
N GLY A 239 -10.88 6.37 9.40
CA GLY A 239 -10.76 7.77 9.00
C GLY A 239 -10.60 7.93 7.49
N PRO A 240 -9.37 8.01 6.96
CA PRO A 240 -9.10 8.34 5.56
C PRO A 240 -9.70 7.40 4.50
N PHE A 241 -9.96 6.14 4.86
CA PHE A 241 -10.58 5.15 4.00
C PHE A 241 -12.04 4.85 4.35
N ALA A 242 -12.65 5.64 5.24
CA ALA A 242 -13.95 5.35 5.81
C ALA A 242 -15.05 5.24 4.75
N GLY A 243 -15.64 4.06 4.57
CA GLY A 243 -16.69 3.85 3.57
C GLY A 243 -16.22 3.19 2.26
N LEU A 244 -14.94 2.84 2.15
CA LEU A 244 -14.39 2.17 0.96
C LEU A 244 -14.37 0.64 1.13
N SER A 245 -15.06 -0.06 0.21
CA SER A 245 -15.02 -1.53 0.05
C SER A 245 -14.36 -1.99 -1.24
#